data_AF-A0A532U769-F1
#
_entry.id   AF-A0A532U769-F1
#
_cell.length_a   1.000
_cell.length_b   1.000
_cell.length_c   1.000
_cell.angle_alpha   90.00
_cell.angle_beta   90.00
_cell.angle_gamma   90.00
#
_symmetry.space_group_name_H-M   'P 1'
#
loop_
_entity.id
_entity.type
_entity.pdbx_description
1 polymer ?
#
loop_
_entity_poly.entity_id
_entity_poly.type
_entity_poly.pdbx_seq_one_letter_code
_entity_poly.pdbx_strand_id
1 'polypeptide(L)'
;MAEEAAWRRAIQRRLEQLTWHVDSIDESVVLLARAQRDAITQDILQLFKGRYGRVKVPMARVYLALDGRRNQREIARSTRIAESNLSVEISGLKTKGLIEIVDAGPSGNIYGKKKWDALLGISDTLKRLLEQQQPKSGEDDA
;
A
#
# COMPACT_ATOMS: atom_id res chain seq x y z
N MET A 1 -16.89 -44.93 -1.60
CA MET A 1 -15.90 -44.68 -0.52
C MET A 1 -14.46 -44.63 -1.05
N ALA A 2 -13.92 -45.68 -1.68
CA ALA A 2 -12.52 -45.69 -2.15
C ALA A 2 -12.23 -44.73 -3.31
N GLU A 3 -13.15 -44.62 -4.26
CA GLU A 3 -13.05 -43.74 -5.44
C GLU A 3 -13.10 -42.25 -5.06
N GLU A 4 -14.02 -41.89 -4.15
CA GLU A 4 -14.12 -40.54 -3.60
C GLU A 4 -12.83 -40.14 -2.84
N ALA A 5 -12.25 -41.07 -2.08
CA ALA A 5 -10.97 -40.85 -1.40
C ALA A 5 -9.78 -40.72 -2.38
N ALA A 6 -9.84 -41.36 -3.54
CA ALA A 6 -8.82 -41.20 -4.59
C ALA A 6 -8.94 -39.83 -5.28
N TRP A 7 -10.17 -39.40 -5.58
CA TRP A 7 -10.44 -38.10 -6.18
C TRP A 7 -10.09 -36.93 -5.25
N ARG A 8 -10.45 -37.02 -3.96
CA ARG A 8 -10.05 -36.03 -2.93
C ARG A 8 -8.52 -35.89 -2.85
N ARG A 9 -7.79 -37.00 -2.88
CA ARG A 9 -6.31 -36.99 -2.90
C ARG A 9 -5.74 -36.38 -4.19
N ALA A 10 -6.39 -36.59 -5.33
CA ALA A 10 -5.96 -35.98 -6.59
C ALA A 10 -6.16 -34.45 -6.58
N ILE A 11 -7.30 -33.96 -6.06
CA ILE A 11 -7.55 -32.52 -5.88
C ILE A 11 -6.55 -31.90 -4.94
N GLN A 12 -6.32 -32.52 -3.79
CA GLN A 12 -5.39 -31.98 -2.80
C GLN A 12 -3.98 -31.80 -3.37
N ARG A 13 -3.46 -32.82 -4.08
CA ARG A 13 -2.17 -32.71 -4.77
C ARG A 13 -2.15 -31.60 -5.81
N ARG A 14 -3.26 -31.38 -6.52
CA ARG A 14 -3.34 -30.31 -7.50
C ARG A 14 -3.36 -28.93 -6.85
N LEU A 15 -4.05 -28.78 -5.72
CA LEU A 15 -4.02 -27.56 -4.92
C LEU A 15 -2.61 -27.27 -4.40
N GLU A 16 -1.92 -28.28 -3.85
CA GLU A 16 -0.54 -28.14 -3.38
C GLU A 16 0.42 -27.71 -4.50
N GLN A 17 0.30 -28.31 -5.70
CA GLN A 17 1.07 -27.90 -6.88
C GLN A 17 0.78 -26.45 -7.29
N LEU A 18 -0.49 -26.03 -7.26
CA LEU A 18 -0.87 -24.66 -7.60
C LEU A 18 -0.32 -23.67 -6.58
N THR A 19 -0.42 -23.97 -5.28
CA THR A 19 0.16 -23.15 -4.22
C THR A 19 1.66 -22.97 -4.42
N TRP A 20 2.40 -24.06 -4.63
CA TRP A 20 3.84 -23.99 -4.88
C TRP A 20 4.20 -23.15 -6.10
N HIS A 21 3.42 -23.26 -7.18
CA HIS A 21 3.66 -22.47 -8.38
C HIS A 21 3.40 -20.98 -8.15
N VAL A 22 2.35 -20.64 -7.41
CA VAL A 22 2.06 -19.25 -7.01
C VAL A 22 3.18 -18.69 -6.15
N ASP A 23 3.67 -19.44 -5.17
CA ASP A 23 4.76 -19.03 -4.30
C ASP A 23 6.05 -18.77 -5.11
N SER A 24 6.38 -19.66 -6.05
CA SER A 24 7.54 -19.50 -6.94
C SER A 24 7.45 -18.25 -7.84
N ILE A 25 6.25 -17.93 -8.33
CA ILE A 25 5.99 -16.69 -9.09
C ILE A 25 6.20 -15.48 -8.19
N ASP A 26 5.65 -15.50 -6.97
CA ASP A 26 5.79 -14.41 -6.00
C ASP A 26 7.26 -14.15 -5.64
N GLU A 27 8.06 -15.20 -5.43
CA GLU A 27 9.51 -15.08 -5.22
C GLU A 27 10.23 -14.47 -6.43
N SER A 28 9.93 -14.94 -7.63
CA SER A 28 10.52 -14.43 -8.87
C SER A 28 10.20 -12.95 -9.06
N VAL A 29 8.96 -12.56 -8.78
CA VAL A 29 8.49 -11.17 -8.82
C VAL A 29 9.21 -10.31 -7.78
N VAL A 30 9.45 -10.82 -6.57
CA VAL A 30 10.23 -10.12 -5.54
C VAL A 30 11.68 -9.90 -5.98
N LEU A 31 12.31 -10.90 -6.63
CA LEU A 31 13.66 -10.76 -7.16
C LEU A 31 13.73 -9.70 -8.27
N LEU A 32 12.79 -9.71 -9.20
CA LEU A 32 12.68 -8.68 -10.25
C LEU A 32 12.45 -7.30 -9.65
N ALA A 33 11.57 -7.20 -8.66
CA ALA A 33 11.29 -5.95 -7.98
C ALA A 33 12.50 -5.40 -7.21
N ARG A 34 13.36 -6.27 -6.69
CA ARG A 34 14.65 -5.87 -6.08
C ARG A 34 15.64 -5.40 -7.13
N ALA A 35 15.75 -6.10 -8.26
CA ALA A 35 16.66 -5.75 -9.34
C ALA A 35 16.32 -4.39 -9.98
N GLN A 36 15.02 -4.08 -10.09
CA GLN A 36 14.51 -2.83 -10.67
C GLN A 36 13.94 -1.88 -9.62
N ARG A 37 14.39 -2.01 -8.36
CA ARG A 37 13.81 -1.30 -7.21
C ARG A 37 13.67 0.19 -7.46
N ASP A 38 14.71 0.84 -7.95
CA ASP A 38 14.72 2.29 -8.12
C ASP A 38 13.72 2.74 -9.18
N ALA A 39 13.65 2.06 -10.32
CA ALA A 39 12.70 2.37 -11.39
C ALA A 39 11.25 2.18 -10.91
N ILE A 40 10.93 1.04 -10.30
CA ILE A 40 9.60 0.74 -9.79
C ILE A 40 9.20 1.72 -8.68
N THR A 41 10.14 2.04 -7.79
CA THR A 41 9.91 3.02 -6.72
C THR A 41 9.61 4.38 -7.31
N GLN A 42 10.37 4.83 -8.31
CA GLN A 42 10.11 6.10 -8.99
C GLN A 42 8.72 6.12 -9.64
N ASP A 43 8.34 5.06 -10.35
CA ASP A 43 7.03 4.95 -11.00
C ASP A 43 5.89 5.02 -9.98
N ILE A 44 6.02 4.33 -8.85
CA ILE A 44 5.04 4.39 -7.76
C ILE A 44 4.99 5.81 -7.15
N LEU A 45 6.14 6.46 -6.97
CA LEU A 45 6.18 7.83 -6.46
C LEU A 45 5.55 8.84 -7.42
N GLN A 46 5.55 8.59 -8.74
CA GLN A 46 4.81 9.42 -9.70
C GLN A 46 3.30 9.42 -9.40
N LEU A 47 2.77 8.33 -8.86
CA LEU A 47 1.35 8.22 -8.51
C LEU A 47 0.92 9.17 -7.38
N PHE A 48 1.89 9.65 -6.58
CA PHE A 48 1.67 10.63 -5.53
C PHE A 48 1.84 12.07 -6.03
N LYS A 49 2.25 12.29 -7.27
CA LYS A 49 2.42 13.65 -7.81
C LYS A 49 1.10 14.23 -8.31
N GLY A 50 0.91 15.51 -8.04
CA GLY A 50 -0.20 16.30 -8.58
C GLY A 50 0.12 16.92 -9.94
N ARG A 51 -0.76 17.83 -10.39
CA ARG A 51 -0.71 18.50 -11.70
C ARG A 51 0.62 19.20 -12.01
N TYR A 52 1.35 19.65 -10.99
CA TYR A 52 2.60 20.39 -11.12
C TYR A 52 3.85 19.56 -10.76
N GLY A 53 3.74 18.23 -10.73
CA GLY A 53 4.86 17.34 -10.39
C GLY A 53 5.25 17.34 -8.90
N ARG A 54 4.60 18.16 -8.07
CA ARG A 54 4.76 18.17 -6.60
C ARG A 54 3.98 17.04 -5.96
N VAL A 55 4.41 16.60 -4.77
CA VAL A 55 3.69 15.56 -4.03
C VAL A 55 2.35 16.10 -3.57
N LYS A 56 1.29 15.33 -3.82
CA LYS A 56 -0.05 15.60 -3.33
C LYS A 56 -0.10 15.31 -1.83
N VAL A 57 0.20 16.34 -1.04
CA VAL A 57 0.33 16.25 0.43
C VAL A 57 -0.84 15.53 1.10
N PRO A 58 -2.12 15.76 0.77
CA PRO A 58 -3.23 15.03 1.38
C PRO A 58 -3.14 13.52 1.17
N MET A 59 -2.95 13.09 -0.08
CA MET A 59 -2.84 11.67 -0.45
C MET A 59 -1.64 10.99 0.23
N ALA A 60 -0.51 11.69 0.27
CA ALA A 60 0.70 11.21 0.91
C ALA A 60 0.53 11.06 2.43
N ARG A 61 -0.10 12.03 3.09
CA ARG A 61 -0.43 11.96 4.53
C ARG A 61 -1.37 10.80 4.84
N VAL A 62 -2.40 10.61 4.02
CA VAL A 62 -3.33 9.47 4.18
C VAL A 62 -2.56 8.18 4.06
N TYR A 63 -1.77 8.00 3.00
CA TYR A 63 -0.98 6.79 2.79
C TYR A 63 -0.05 6.51 3.97
N LEU A 64 0.70 7.52 4.44
CA LEU A 64 1.61 7.36 5.57
C LEU A 64 0.92 7.00 6.88
N ALA A 65 -0.34 7.42 7.06
CA ALA A 65 -1.14 7.10 8.25
C ALA A 65 -1.77 5.70 8.25
N LEU A 66 -1.69 4.96 7.13
CA LEU A 66 -2.18 3.59 7.04
C LEU A 66 -1.19 2.63 7.71
N ASP A 67 -1.66 1.98 8.78
CA ASP A 67 -0.90 1.02 9.58
C ASP A 67 -1.57 -0.37 9.65
N GLY A 68 -2.70 -0.56 8.95
CA GLY A 68 -3.47 -1.81 8.99
C GLY A 68 -4.23 -2.04 10.29
N ARG A 69 -4.36 -1.01 11.15
CA ARG A 69 -5.07 -1.10 12.44
C ARG A 69 -6.21 -0.10 12.58
N ARG A 70 -6.17 0.96 11.78
CA ARG A 70 -7.12 2.08 11.89
C ARG A 70 -8.23 2.01 10.85
N ASN A 71 -9.44 2.36 11.30
CA ASN A 71 -10.56 2.62 10.40
C ASN A 71 -10.49 4.05 9.81
N GLN A 72 -11.36 4.33 8.83
CA GLN A 72 -11.39 5.63 8.15
C GLN A 72 -11.57 6.83 9.12
N ARG A 73 -12.39 6.70 10.16
CA ARG A 73 -12.61 7.80 11.14
C ARG A 73 -11.37 8.08 11.99
N GLU A 74 -10.63 7.03 12.36
CA GLU A 74 -9.36 7.17 13.08
C GLU A 74 -8.26 7.76 12.21
N ILE A 75 -8.21 7.37 10.93
CA ILE A 75 -7.29 7.96 9.96
C ILE A 75 -7.60 9.46 9.78
N ALA A 76 -8.87 9.83 9.62
CA ALA A 76 -9.29 11.24 9.51
C ALA A 76 -8.83 12.07 10.71
N ARG A 77 -9.06 11.57 11.93
CA ARG A 77 -8.62 12.23 13.17
C ARG A 77 -7.10 12.39 13.25
N SER A 78 -6.34 11.33 12.96
CA SER A 78 -4.88 11.37 13.04
C SER A 78 -4.23 12.26 11.97
N THR A 79 -4.82 12.33 10.78
CA THR A 79 -4.31 13.13 9.66
C THR A 79 -4.83 14.56 9.63
N ARG A 80 -5.88 14.86 10.43
CA ARG A 80 -6.66 16.10 10.39
C ARG A 80 -7.25 16.40 9.00
N ILE A 81 -7.58 15.36 8.25
CA ILE A 81 -8.22 15.45 6.94
C ILE A 81 -9.72 15.18 7.10
N ALA A 82 -10.56 16.02 6.48
CA ALA A 82 -12.01 15.82 6.48
C ALA A 82 -12.39 14.46 5.89
N GLU A 83 -13.38 13.78 6.46
CA GLU A 83 -13.76 12.41 6.05
C GLU A 83 -14.13 12.30 4.57
N SER A 84 -14.77 13.33 3.99
CA SER A 84 -15.10 13.40 2.56
C SER A 84 -13.84 13.36 1.69
N ASN A 85 -12.85 14.19 2.00
CA ASN A 85 -11.56 14.22 1.30
C ASN A 85 -10.77 12.93 1.52
N LEU A 86 -10.80 12.39 2.75
CA LEU A 86 -10.16 11.12 3.06
C LEU A 86 -10.73 9.97 2.22
N SER A 87 -12.05 9.92 2.04
CA SER A 87 -12.72 8.92 1.19
C SER A 87 -12.21 8.97 -0.25
N VAL A 88 -12.02 10.17 -0.79
CA VAL A 88 -11.46 10.39 -2.14
C VAL A 88 -10.01 9.89 -2.21
N GLU A 89 -9.18 10.21 -1.22
CA GLU A 89 -7.78 9.76 -1.20
C GLU A 89 -7.65 8.24 -1.01
N ILE A 90 -8.43 7.64 -0.11
CA ILE A 90 -8.47 6.17 0.08
C ILE A 90 -8.90 5.49 -1.21
N SER A 91 -9.96 5.98 -1.86
CA SER A 91 -10.42 5.44 -3.14
C SER A 91 -9.34 5.58 -4.21
N GLY A 92 -8.67 6.73 -4.28
CA GLY A 92 -7.58 6.99 -5.20
C GLY A 92 -6.37 6.07 -4.99
N LEU A 93 -6.01 5.79 -3.74
CA LEU A 93 -4.94 4.87 -3.35
C LEU A 93 -5.30 3.41 -3.65
N LYS A 94 -6.57 3.04 -3.42
CA LYS A 94 -7.09 1.69 -3.71
C LYS A 94 -7.07 1.40 -5.21
N THR A 95 -7.57 2.34 -6.03
CA THR A 95 -7.55 2.21 -7.50
C THR A 95 -6.13 2.09 -8.06
N LYS A 96 -5.17 2.75 -7.42
CA LYS A 96 -3.74 2.65 -7.75
C LYS A 96 -3.07 1.36 -7.23
N GLY A 97 -3.81 0.52 -6.51
CA GLY A 97 -3.31 -0.75 -5.98
C GLY A 97 -2.30 -0.61 -4.84
N LEU A 98 -2.21 0.55 -4.19
CA LEU A 98 -1.21 0.83 -3.14
C LEU A 98 -1.64 0.39 -1.75
N ILE A 99 -2.95 0.21 -1.55
CA ILE A 99 -3.56 -0.11 -0.27
C ILE A 99 -4.54 -1.26 -0.42
N GLU A 100 -4.89 -1.88 0.68
CA GLU A 100 -5.86 -2.97 0.78
C GLU A 100 -6.73 -2.84 2.03
N ILE A 101 -7.85 -3.55 2.02
CA ILE A 101 -8.68 -3.72 3.21
C ILE A 101 -8.11 -4.90 3.98
N VAL A 102 -7.60 -4.64 5.17
CA VAL A 102 -7.02 -5.66 6.05
C VAL A 102 -8.13 -6.39 6.83
N ASP A 103 -9.15 -5.64 7.23
CA ASP A 103 -10.31 -6.16 7.94
C ASP A 103 -11.56 -5.31 7.64
N ALA A 104 -12.73 -5.93 7.73
CA ALA A 104 -14.02 -5.28 7.54
C ALA A 104 -14.92 -5.59 8.74
N GLY A 105 -15.14 -4.58 9.58
CA GLY A 105 -15.94 -4.72 10.80
C GLY A 105 -17.12 -3.75 10.88
N PRO A 106 -17.93 -3.82 11.96
CA PRO A 106 -19.07 -2.92 12.19
C PRO A 106 -18.67 -1.45 12.26
N SER A 107 -17.43 -1.17 12.66
CA SER A 107 -16.85 0.17 12.77
C SER A 107 -16.32 0.71 11.44
N GLY A 108 -16.41 -0.06 10.37
CA GLY A 108 -15.91 0.25 9.04
C GLY A 108 -14.70 -0.59 8.63
N ASN A 109 -14.18 -0.29 7.44
CA ASN A 109 -13.01 -0.98 6.89
C ASN A 109 -11.72 -0.48 7.56
N ILE A 110 -10.82 -1.42 7.85
CA ILE A 110 -9.45 -1.16 8.26
C ILE A 110 -8.55 -1.22 7.03
N TYR A 111 -7.74 -0.18 6.83
CA TYR A 111 -6.92 -0.02 5.65
C TYR A 111 -5.43 -0.21 5.97
N GLY A 112 -4.76 -1.01 5.15
CA GLY A 112 -3.33 -1.26 5.23
C GLY A 112 -2.64 -0.95 3.91
N LYS A 113 -1.32 -0.76 3.96
CA LYS A 113 -0.47 -0.68 2.77
C LYS A 113 -0.18 -2.10 2.29
N LYS A 114 -0.06 -2.28 0.98
CA LYS A 114 0.38 -3.56 0.43
C LYS A 114 1.84 -3.84 0.77
N LYS A 115 2.22 -5.13 0.69
CA LYS A 115 3.60 -5.64 0.87
C LYS A 115 4.69 -4.87 0.11
N TRP A 116 4.33 -4.24 -1.01
CA TRP A 116 5.20 -3.39 -1.82
C TRP A 116 5.80 -2.20 -1.07
N ASP A 117 5.09 -1.63 -0.09
CA ASP A 117 5.62 -0.54 0.74
C ASP A 117 6.89 -0.95 1.48
N ALA A 118 6.84 -2.11 2.14
CA ALA A 118 7.97 -2.65 2.89
C ALA A 118 9.11 -3.09 1.95
N LEU A 119 8.79 -3.70 0.80
CA LEU A 119 9.79 -4.17 -0.15
C LEU A 119 10.56 -3.02 -0.80
N LEU A 120 9.86 -1.96 -1.18
CA LEU A 120 10.42 -0.86 -1.97
C LEU A 120 10.85 0.33 -1.09
N GLY A 121 10.34 0.44 0.14
CA GLY A 121 10.61 1.58 1.03
C GLY A 121 9.86 2.85 0.60
N ILE A 122 8.63 2.69 0.10
CA ILE A 122 7.83 3.80 -0.46
C ILE A 122 7.56 4.85 0.62
N SER A 123 7.10 4.42 1.79
CA SER A 123 6.80 5.32 2.92
C SER A 123 8.00 6.16 3.34
N ASP A 124 9.19 5.56 3.44
CA ASP A 124 10.38 6.30 3.87
C ASP A 124 10.83 7.31 2.82
N THR A 125 10.75 6.94 1.54
CA THR A 125 11.05 7.86 0.45
C THR A 125 10.04 9.00 0.38
N LEU A 126 8.76 8.69 0.57
CA LEU A 126 7.68 9.67 0.57
C LEU A 126 7.79 10.67 1.74
N LYS A 127 8.20 10.22 2.94
CA LYS A 127 8.50 11.10 4.08
C LYS A 127 9.60 12.11 3.74
N ARG A 128 10.74 11.64 3.19
CA ARG A 128 11.85 12.52 2.79
C ARG A 128 11.42 13.56 1.75
N LEU A 129 10.62 13.14 0.76
CA LEU A 129 10.10 14.05 -0.27
C LEU A 129 9.17 15.12 0.32
N LEU A 130 8.36 14.76 1.32
CA LEU A 130 7.49 15.72 2.01
C LEU A 130 8.30 16.70 2.87
N GLU A 131 9.35 16.24 3.54
CA GLU A 131 10.25 17.09 4.33
C GLU A 131 10.96 18.11 3.42
N GLN A 132 11.45 17.68 2.25
CA GLN A 132 12.08 18.56 1.26
C GLN A 132 11.12 19.59 0.64
N GLN A 133 9.81 19.31 0.62
CA GLN A 133 8.79 20.23 0.09
C GLN A 133 8.25 21.20 1.14
N GLN A 134 8.53 20.99 2.42
CA GLN A 134 8.24 21.97 3.44
C GLN A 134 9.32 23.06 3.38
N PRO A 135 8.96 24.34 3.18
CA PRO A 135 9.93 25.40 3.36
C PRO A 135 10.42 25.32 4.82
N LYS A 136 11.74 25.40 5.04
CA LYS A 136 12.31 25.69 6.35
C LYS A 136 11.62 26.96 6.85
N SER A 137 10.61 26.81 7.68
CA SER A 137 9.90 27.91 8.31
C SER A 137 10.53 28.06 9.68
N GLY A 138 11.38 29.08 9.82
CA GLY A 138 11.93 29.50 11.10
C GLY A 138 13.46 29.54 11.18
N GLU A 139 14.12 30.21 10.25
CA GLU A 139 15.48 30.71 10.48
C GLU A 139 15.64 32.07 9.79
N ASP A 140 14.74 32.99 10.15
CA ASP A 140 14.97 34.44 10.08
C ASP A 140 14.43 35.02 11.41
N ASP A 141 15.19 35.95 11.98
CA ASP A 141 14.91 36.85 13.11
C ASP A 141 15.26 36.38 14.54
N ALA A 142 16.56 36.46 14.88
CA ALA A 142 17.06 36.88 16.19
C ALA A 142 18.40 37.63 16.05
#